data_AF-A0A225EH84-F1
#
_entry.id   AF-A0A225EH84-F1
#
_cell.length_a   1.000
_cell.length_b   1.000
_cell.length_c   1.000
_cell.angle_alpha   90.00
_cell.angle_beta   90.00
_cell.angle_gamma   90.00
#
_symmetry.space_group_name_H-M   'P 1'
#
loop_
_entity.id
_entity.type
_entity.pdbx_description
1 polymer ?
#
loop_
_entity_poly.entity_id
_entity_poly.type
_entity_poly.pdbx_seq_one_letter_code
_entity_poly.pdbx_strand_id
1 'polypeptide(L)'
;MRVERGTSVSVVEPASGQSYTVLFDRPTQVGILVKVTTTNGNEANIIQAILDYAAGNINGLAGFVVGADVSPFEIAGAIMSEFPSYYISQVEISLTSPVSYTTSVIAIGVDEIAQTQASYVSVIIS
;
A
#
# COMPACT_ATOMS: atom_id res chain seq x y z
N MET A 1 25.68 3.79 17.21
CA MET A 1 26.07 3.24 15.90
C MET A 1 25.02 3.71 14.91
N ARG A 2 25.32 4.72 14.09
CA ARG A 2 24.39 5.18 13.05
C ARG A 2 24.46 4.15 11.92
N VAL A 3 23.35 3.50 11.62
CA VAL A 3 23.28 2.63 10.45
C VAL A 3 23.24 3.57 9.25
N GLU A 4 24.35 3.68 8.52
CA GLU A 4 24.40 4.40 7.25
C GLU A 4 23.67 3.57 6.20
N ARG A 5 22.33 3.64 6.19
CA ARG A 5 21.56 3.20 5.03
C ARG A 5 21.48 4.36 4.04
N GLY A 6 22.04 4.19 2.85
CA GLY A 6 21.98 5.22 1.83
C GLY A 6 22.74 4.83 0.57
N THR A 7 22.01 4.76 -0.54
CA THR A 7 22.62 4.85 -1.86
C THR A 7 23.18 6.27 -2.01
N SER A 8 24.43 6.39 -2.43
CA SER A 8 25.07 7.68 -2.64
C SER A 8 25.25 7.96 -4.12
N VAL A 9 24.91 9.18 -4.54
CA VAL A 9 25.16 9.67 -5.90
C VAL A 9 25.92 10.97 -5.81
N SER A 10 27.04 11.04 -6.51
CA SER A 10 27.80 12.28 -6.68
C SER A 10 27.15 13.11 -7.78
N VAL A 11 26.70 14.31 -7.44
CA VAL A 11 26.07 15.26 -8.36
C VAL A 11 27.01 16.45 -8.52
N VAL A 12 27.27 16.84 -9.77
CA VAL A 12 28.02 18.07 -10.08
C VAL A 12 27.04 19.23 -10.13
N GLU A 13 27.27 20.24 -9.32
CA GLU A 13 26.46 21.46 -9.29
C GLU A 13 26.71 22.28 -10.57
N PRO A 14 25.67 22.57 -11.38
CA PRO A 14 25.87 23.16 -12.70
C PRO A 14 26.46 24.58 -12.69
N ALA A 15 26.23 25.37 -11.64
CA ALA A 15 26.69 26.76 -11.60
C ALA A 15 28.13 26.92 -11.10
N SER A 16 28.56 26.13 -10.11
CA SER A 16 29.91 26.22 -9.52
C SER A 16 30.87 25.13 -10.00
N GLY A 17 30.37 24.05 -10.60
CA GLY A 17 31.17 22.87 -10.98
C GLY A 17 31.63 22.03 -9.79
N GLN A 18 31.20 22.33 -8.56
CA GLN A 18 31.53 21.54 -7.38
C GLN A 18 30.67 20.29 -7.29
N SER A 19 31.28 19.16 -6.93
CA SER A 19 30.53 17.92 -6.66
C SER A 19 30.05 17.86 -5.22
N TYR A 20 28.81 17.44 -5.02
CA TYR A 20 28.26 17.10 -3.70
C TYR A 20 27.59 15.73 -3.73
N THR A 21 27.70 15.01 -2.61
CA THR A 21 27.10 13.69 -2.45
C THR A 21 25.67 13.83 -1.96
N VAL A 22 24.73 13.29 -2.74
CA VAL A 22 23.34 13.11 -2.32
C VAL A 22 23.18 11.70 -1.77
N LEU A 23 22.57 11.60 -0.59
CA LEU A 23 22.21 10.33 0.05
C LEU A 23 20.70 10.14 -0.06
N PHE A 24 20.27 8.98 -0.51
CA PHE A 24 18.86 8.58 -0.53
C PHE A 24 18.72 7.09 -0.22
N ASP A 25 17.55 6.70 0.26
CA ASP A 25 17.24 5.29 0.53
C ASP A 25 15.87 4.94 -0.04
N ARG A 26 15.59 3.64 -0.16
CA ARG A 26 14.28 3.11 -0.54
C ARG A 26 13.55 2.63 0.71
N PRO A 27 12.23 2.89 0.83
CA PRO A 27 11.47 2.43 1.98
C PRO A 27 11.46 0.90 2.04
N THR A 28 11.44 0.36 3.26
CA THR A 28 11.28 -1.08 3.47
C THR A 28 9.84 -1.48 3.11
N GLN A 29 9.68 -2.52 2.28
CA GLN A 29 8.36 -2.98 1.87
C GLN A 29 7.75 -3.88 2.95
N VAL A 30 6.52 -3.57 3.35
CA VAL A 30 5.73 -4.32 4.32
C VAL A 30 4.58 -5.01 3.58
N GLY A 31 4.64 -6.34 3.51
CA GLY A 31 3.63 -7.13 2.82
C GLY A 31 2.30 -7.17 3.59
N ILE A 32 1.21 -6.80 2.90
CA ILE A 32 -0.14 -6.77 3.44
C ILE A 32 -1.03 -7.77 2.70
N LEU A 33 -1.59 -8.69 3.47
CA LEU A 33 -2.70 -9.56 3.08
C LEU A 33 -4.02 -8.81 3.24
N VAL A 34 -4.91 -8.96 2.26
CA VAL A 34 -6.23 -8.31 2.26
C VAL A 34 -7.30 -9.38 2.06
N LYS A 35 -8.28 -9.43 2.96
CA LYS A 35 -9.45 -10.29 2.81
C LYS A 35 -10.70 -9.44 2.72
N VAL A 36 -11.46 -9.64 1.65
CA VAL A 36 -12.70 -8.92 1.39
C VAL A 36 -13.87 -9.89 1.44
N THR A 37 -14.90 -9.53 2.19
CA THR A 37 -16.20 -10.19 2.17
C THR A 37 -17.21 -9.23 1.56
N THR A 38 -18.01 -9.70 0.60
CA THR A 38 -18.99 -8.86 -0.12
C THR A 38 -20.25 -9.67 -0.48
N THR A 39 -21.38 -9.00 -0.62
CA THR A 39 -22.64 -9.63 -1.05
C THR A 39 -22.78 -9.73 -2.57
N ASN A 40 -21.99 -8.95 -3.34
CA ASN A 40 -22.10 -8.90 -4.80
C ASN A 40 -20.82 -8.38 -5.44
N GLY A 41 -20.70 -8.56 -6.75
CA GLY A 41 -19.58 -8.05 -7.54
C GLY A 41 -18.80 -9.17 -8.19
N ASN A 42 -17.58 -8.86 -8.61
CA ASN A 42 -16.70 -9.78 -9.30
C ASN A 42 -15.32 -9.79 -8.62
N GLU A 43 -14.83 -10.97 -8.29
CA GLU A 43 -13.55 -11.16 -7.60
C GLU A 43 -12.38 -10.48 -8.33
N ALA A 44 -12.26 -10.65 -9.64
CA ALA A 44 -11.16 -10.05 -10.41
C ALA A 44 -11.21 -8.52 -10.39
N ASN A 45 -12.41 -7.94 -10.47
CA ASN A 45 -12.58 -6.48 -10.36
C ASN A 45 -12.22 -5.96 -8.96
N ILE A 46 -12.59 -6.68 -7.90
CA ILE A 46 -12.26 -6.32 -6.53
C ILE A 46 -10.75 -6.39 -6.29
N ILE A 47 -10.10 -7.46 -6.76
CA ILE A 47 -8.63 -7.59 -6.70
C ILE A 47 -7.97 -6.43 -7.45
N GLN A 48 -8.44 -6.13 -8.66
CA GLN A 48 -7.89 -5.05 -9.47
C GLN A 48 -8.03 -3.69 -8.77
N ALA A 49 -9.19 -3.38 -8.18
CA ALA A 49 -9.38 -2.14 -7.44
C ALA A 49 -8.47 -2.00 -6.21
N ILE A 50 -8.18 -3.10 -5.52
CA ILE A 50 -7.22 -3.10 -4.41
C ILE A 50 -5.81 -2.80 -4.92
N LEU A 51 -5.43 -3.35 -6.08
CA LEU A 51 -4.12 -3.09 -6.68
C LEU A 51 -4.01 -1.65 -7.20
N ASP A 52 -5.08 -1.11 -7.79
CA ASP A 52 -5.13 0.29 -8.24
C ASP A 52 -5.09 1.26 -7.06
N TYR A 53 -5.77 0.94 -5.95
CA TYR A 53 -5.61 1.67 -4.70
C TYR A 53 -4.17 1.59 -4.20
N ALA A 54 -3.59 0.40 -4.07
CA ALA A 54 -2.23 0.23 -3.57
C ALA A 54 -1.19 1.00 -4.40
N ALA A 55 -1.41 1.13 -5.70
CA ALA A 55 -0.57 1.89 -6.63
C ALA A 55 -0.85 3.41 -6.64
N GLY A 56 -1.91 3.89 -5.98
CA GLY A 56 -2.33 5.28 -6.02
C GLY A 56 -2.95 5.70 -7.36
N ASN A 57 -3.55 4.76 -8.10
CA ASN A 57 -4.14 4.99 -9.42
C ASN A 57 -5.60 5.49 -9.37
N ILE A 58 -6.20 5.54 -8.18
CA ILE A 58 -7.59 6.00 -8.00
C ILE A 58 -7.57 7.51 -7.72
N ASN A 59 -8.20 8.29 -8.60
CA ASN A 59 -8.21 9.74 -8.48
C ASN A 59 -8.80 10.20 -7.14
N GLY A 60 -8.05 11.04 -6.42
CA GLY A 60 -8.44 11.57 -5.11
C GLY A 60 -8.08 10.66 -3.93
N LEU A 61 -7.53 9.46 -4.16
CA LEU A 61 -7.01 8.58 -3.11
C LEU A 61 -5.49 8.44 -3.24
N ALA A 62 -4.77 8.58 -2.14
CA ALA A 62 -3.32 8.52 -2.14
C ALA A 62 -2.76 7.11 -2.38
N GLY A 63 -3.53 6.08 -2.01
CA GLY A 63 -3.06 4.70 -2.03
C GLY A 63 -2.07 4.39 -0.91
N PHE A 64 -1.17 3.44 -1.14
CA PHE A 64 -0.08 3.17 -0.21
C PHE A 64 1.07 4.15 -0.42
N VAL A 65 1.36 4.92 0.62
CA VAL A 65 2.46 5.88 0.67
C VAL A 65 3.37 5.59 1.86
N VAL A 66 4.61 6.10 1.80
CA VAL A 66 5.62 5.86 2.84
C VAL A 66 5.14 6.43 4.18
N GLY A 67 5.20 5.62 5.24
CA GLY A 67 4.83 6.01 6.60
C GLY A 67 3.34 6.23 6.84
N ALA A 68 2.47 5.83 5.92
CA ALA A 68 1.02 5.88 6.12
C ALA A 68 0.45 4.52 6.51
N ASP A 69 -0.41 4.52 7.52
CA ASP A 69 -1.10 3.34 8.02
C ASP A 69 -1.98 2.70 6.93
N VAL A 70 -2.18 1.39 7.04
CA VAL A 70 -3.10 0.64 6.17
C VAL A 70 -4.46 0.57 6.84
N SER A 71 -5.47 1.15 6.18
CA SER A 71 -6.84 1.20 6.67
C SER A 71 -7.78 0.27 5.89
N PRO A 72 -8.43 -0.71 6.54
CA PRO A 72 -9.46 -1.52 5.90
C PRO A 72 -10.64 -0.69 5.39
N PHE A 73 -10.95 0.42 6.06
CA PHE A 73 -12.01 1.34 5.67
C PHE A 73 -11.69 2.04 4.35
N GLU A 74 -10.45 2.51 4.17
CA GLU A 74 -10.03 3.16 2.93
C GLU A 74 -9.98 2.16 1.77
N ILE A 75 -9.52 0.93 2.01
CA ILE A 75 -9.54 -0.14 1.00
C ILE A 75 -10.99 -0.44 0.57
N ALA A 76 -11.93 -0.54 1.50
CA ALA A 76 -13.35 -0.71 1.17
C ALA A 76 -13.88 0.47 0.35
N GLY A 77 -13.54 1.70 0.76
CA GLY A 77 -13.91 2.93 0.05
C GLY A 77 -13.34 3.00 -1.36
N ALA A 78 -12.10 2.54 -1.56
CA ALA A 78 -11.45 2.48 -2.86
C ALA A 78 -12.18 1.52 -3.81
N ILE A 79 -12.53 0.31 -3.34
CA ILE A 79 -13.29 -0.67 -4.14
C ILE A 79 -14.64 -0.07 -4.56
N MET A 80 -15.35 0.56 -3.62
CA MET A 80 -16.66 1.18 -3.91
C MET A 80 -16.55 2.46 -4.75
N SER A 81 -15.39 3.14 -4.75
CA SER A 81 -15.15 4.31 -5.59
C SER A 81 -15.04 3.92 -7.07
N GLU A 82 -14.38 2.80 -7.37
CA GLU A 82 -14.25 2.31 -8.75
C GLU A 82 -15.47 1.50 -9.20
N PHE A 83 -16.10 0.77 -8.26
CA PHE A 83 -17.29 -0.03 -8.52
C PHE A 83 -18.44 0.35 -7.55
N PRO A 84 -19.15 1.47 -7.80
CA PRO A 84 -20.19 1.98 -6.89
C PRO A 84 -21.38 1.05 -6.65
N SER A 85 -21.57 0.03 -7.48
CA SER A 85 -22.65 -0.95 -7.32
C SER A 85 -22.26 -2.13 -6.41
N TYR A 86 -21.00 -2.26 -6.00
CA TYR A 86 -20.54 -3.34 -5.13
C TYR A 86 -20.75 -2.98 -3.66
N TYR A 87 -21.24 -3.95 -2.88
CA TYR A 87 -21.49 -3.79 -1.45
C TYR A 87 -20.45 -4.58 -0.66
N ILE A 88 -19.41 -3.89 -0.19
CA ILE A 88 -18.36 -4.50 0.63
C ILE A 88 -18.86 -4.64 2.06
N SER A 89 -19.01 -5.88 2.52
CA SER A 89 -19.53 -6.21 3.84
C SER A 89 -18.45 -6.09 4.92
N GLN A 90 -17.23 -6.51 4.60
CA GLN A 90 -16.10 -6.48 5.52
C GLN A 90 -14.78 -6.48 4.76
N VAL A 91 -13.80 -5.73 5.27
CA VAL A 91 -12.40 -5.84 4.87
C VAL A 91 -11.58 -6.14 6.11
N GLU A 92 -10.72 -7.14 6.02
CA GLU A 92 -9.72 -7.47 7.03
C GLU A 92 -8.34 -7.42 6.40
N ILE A 93 -7.36 -6.93 7.15
CA ILE A 93 -5.96 -6.85 6.72
C ILE A 93 -5.05 -7.63 7.66
N SER A 94 -3.89 -8.04 7.15
CA SER A 94 -2.88 -8.72 7.94
C SER A 94 -1.48 -8.47 7.39
N LEU A 95 -0.46 -8.62 8.25
CA LEU A 95 0.92 -8.77 7.79
C LEU A 95 1.10 -10.15 7.14
N THR A 96 2.11 -10.28 6.29
CA THR A 96 2.51 -11.60 5.74
C THR A 96 3.09 -12.54 6.81
N SER A 97 3.64 -11.99 7.90
CA SER A 97 4.10 -12.77 9.05
C SER A 97 4.22 -11.91 10.33
N PRO A 98 3.65 -12.34 11.47
CA PRO A 98 2.68 -13.42 11.60
C PRO A 98 1.33 -13.04 10.96
N VAL A 99 0.65 -14.02 10.39
CA VAL A 99 -0.70 -13.81 9.83
C VAL A 99 -1.72 -13.77 10.97
N SER A 100 -2.34 -12.62 11.15
CA SER A 100 -3.46 -12.36 12.06
C SER A 100 -4.36 -11.29 11.43
N TYR A 101 -5.53 -11.69 10.93
CA TYR A 101 -6.45 -10.76 10.27
C TYR A 101 -7.14 -9.85 11.30
N THR A 102 -7.25 -8.58 10.96
CA THR A 102 -7.89 -7.56 11.79
C THR A 102 -8.66 -6.54 10.95
N THR A 103 -9.68 -5.93 11.53
CA THR A 103 -10.40 -4.77 10.96
C THR A 103 -9.83 -3.43 11.43
N SER A 104 -8.86 -3.46 12.35
CA SER A 104 -8.12 -2.27 12.78
C SER A 104 -7.05 -1.88 11.77
N VAL A 105 -6.62 -0.61 11.83
CA VAL A 105 -5.48 -0.13 11.05
C VAL A 105 -4.20 -0.87 11.43
N ILE A 106 -3.33 -1.10 10.43
CA ILE A 106 -1.96 -1.57 10.64
C ILE A 106 -1.04 -0.37 10.47
N ALA A 107 -0.29 -0.04 11.52
CA ALA A 107 0.68 1.05 11.48
C ALA A 107 1.87 0.70 10.58
N ILE A 108 2.30 1.65 9.76
CA ILE A 108 3.48 1.53 8.87
C ILE A 108 4.55 2.52 9.34
N GLY A 109 5.78 2.05 9.51
CA GLY A 109 6.90 2.88 9.94
C GLY A 109 7.23 4.02 8.98
N VAL A 110 7.84 5.10 9.49
CA VAL A 110 8.18 6.30 8.69
C VAL A 110 9.12 6.02 7.51
N ASP A 111 9.89 4.94 7.57
CA ASP A 111 10.79 4.44 6.52
C ASP A 111 10.26 3.16 5.85
N GLU A 112 8.98 2.87 6.00
CA GLU A 112 8.30 1.70 5.46
C GLU A 112 7.19 2.11 4.48
N ILE A 113 6.87 1.20 3.56
CA ILE A 113 5.74 1.33 2.65
C ILE A 113 4.97 0.02 2.59
N ALA A 114 3.65 0.10 2.72
CA ALA A 114 2.79 -1.06 2.52
C ALA A 114 2.81 -1.52 1.07
N GLN A 115 2.72 -2.83 0.87
CA GLN A 115 2.63 -3.44 -0.45
C GLN A 115 1.65 -4.59 -0.41
N THR A 116 0.86 -4.73 -1.47
CA THR A 116 0.05 -5.92 -1.72
C THR A 116 0.21 -6.39 -3.17
N GLN A 117 -0.31 -7.58 -3.46
CA GLN A 117 -0.27 -8.20 -4.79
C GLN A 117 -1.46 -9.15 -4.93
N ALA A 118 -1.80 -9.57 -6.15
CA ALA A 118 -2.99 -10.38 -6.39
C ALA A 118 -3.05 -11.65 -5.52
N SER A 119 -1.92 -12.34 -5.31
CA SER A 119 -1.88 -13.55 -4.47
C SER A 119 -2.03 -13.29 -2.97
N TYR A 120 -2.04 -12.03 -2.54
CA TYR A 120 -2.25 -11.62 -1.14
C TYR A 120 -3.70 -11.21 -0.87
N VAL A 121 -4.52 -11.16 -1.92
CA VAL A 121 -5.93 -10.81 -1.82
C VAL A 121 -6.78 -12.07 -1.84
N SER A 122 -7.74 -12.16 -0.92
CA SER A 122 -8.77 -13.19 -0.91
C SER A 122 -10.14 -12.52 -0.91
N VAL A 123 -11.02 -12.95 -1.81
CA VAL A 123 -12.39 -12.42 -1.92
C VAL A 123 -13.39 -13.53 -1.59
N ILE A 124 -14.33 -13.24 -0.71
CA ILE A 124 -15.44 -14.10 -0.34
C ILE A 124 -16.72 -13.41 -0.78
N ILE A 125 -17.46 -14.04 -1.69
CA ILE A 125 -18.76 -13.56 -2.16
C ILE A 125 -19.83 -14.45 -1.53
N SER A 126 -20.65 -13.88 -0.65
CA SER A 126 -21.66 -14.61 0.15
C SER A 126 -22.91 -13.80 0.42
#